data_AF-A0A957NYM6-F1
#
_entry.id   AF-A0A957NYM6-F1
#
_cell.length_a   1.000
_cell.length_b   1.000
_cell.length_c   1.000
_cell.angle_alpha   90.00
_cell.angle_beta   90.00
_cell.angle_gamma   90.00
#
_symmetry.space_group_name_H-M   'P 1'
#
loop_
_entity.id
_entity.type
_entity.pdbx_description
1 polymer ?
#
loop_
_entity_poly.entity_id
_entity_poly.type
_entity_poly.pdbx_seq_one_letter_code
_entity_poly.pdbx_strand_id
1 'polypeptide(L)'
;MKNCYLHLTLLLTTLLLVACGGAQADASVGPVVIRGVHPTFTPTMAAPGQNVGQIQPVATLPATALSASTPLADAASSTAAPLTQSAPADEPASQSTTGAGRVVVNTPLVNGREGPGVDYPIVEIVERGQEFDVIG
;
A
#
# COMPACT_ATOMS: atom_id res chain seq x y z
N MET A 1 -6.90 -42.23 40.57
CA MET A 1 -6.77 -41.49 39.29
C MET A 1 -7.27 -40.04 39.38
N LYS A 2 -8.44 -39.76 39.98
CA LYS A 2 -8.97 -38.38 40.14
C LYS A 2 -8.06 -37.41 40.92
N ASN A 3 -7.39 -37.88 41.98
CA ASN A 3 -6.52 -37.03 42.79
C ASN A 3 -5.19 -36.66 42.08
N CYS A 4 -4.67 -37.53 41.19
CA CYS A 4 -3.51 -37.17 40.36
C CYS A 4 -3.87 -36.09 39.34
N TYR A 5 -5.08 -36.14 38.77
CA TYR A 5 -5.53 -35.14 37.82
C TYR A 5 -5.74 -33.77 38.50
N LEU A 6 -6.25 -33.77 39.73
CA LEU A 6 -6.39 -32.55 40.53
C LEU A 6 -5.03 -31.91 40.85
N HIS A 7 -4.02 -32.70 41.22
CA HIS A 7 -2.67 -32.16 41.47
C HIS A 7 -1.96 -31.72 40.20
N LEU A 8 -2.14 -32.43 39.09
CA LEU A 8 -1.56 -32.05 37.79
C LEU A 8 -2.14 -30.72 37.28
N THR A 9 -3.46 -30.54 37.39
CA THR A 9 -4.13 -29.29 36.98
C THR A 9 -3.75 -28.10 37.87
N LEU A 10 -3.60 -28.31 39.18
CA LEU A 10 -3.09 -27.28 40.09
C LEU A 10 -1.65 -26.88 39.74
N LEU A 11 -0.78 -27.84 39.43
CA LEU A 11 0.61 -27.57 39.06
C LEU A 11 0.71 -26.83 37.71
N LEU A 12 -0.13 -27.19 36.75
CA LEU A 12 -0.13 -26.54 35.44
C LEU A 12 -0.61 -25.08 35.54
N THR A 13 -1.62 -24.81 36.36
CA THR A 13 -2.18 -23.46 36.55
C THR A 13 -1.22 -22.53 37.28
N THR A 14 -0.49 -23.01 38.30
CA THR A 14 0.54 -22.20 38.97
C THR A 14 1.71 -21.87 38.03
N LEU A 15 2.12 -22.83 37.18
CA LEU A 15 3.18 -22.59 36.20
C LEU A 15 2.78 -21.51 35.18
N LEU A 16 1.53 -21.55 34.70
CA LEU A 16 0.99 -20.54 33.78
C LEU A 16 0.92 -19.14 34.41
N LEU A 17 0.51 -19.05 35.68
CA LEU A 17 0.44 -17.78 36.41
C LEU A 17 1.83 -17.16 36.65
N VAL A 18 2.84 -17.98 36.94
CA VAL A 18 4.23 -17.51 37.10
C VAL A 18 4.83 -17.08 35.76
N ALA A 19 4.53 -17.80 34.67
CA ALA A 19 5.06 -17.47 33.34
C ALA A 19 4.44 -16.19 32.75
N CYS A 20 3.21 -15.82 33.14
CA CYS A 20 2.51 -14.66 32.60
C CYS A 20 2.60 -13.39 33.47
N GLY A 21 3.19 -13.46 34.67
CA GLY A 21 2.99 -12.49 35.74
C GLY A 21 4.20 -11.65 36.19
N GLY A 22 5.25 -11.51 35.38
CA GLY A 22 6.48 -10.81 35.76
C GLY A 22 6.84 -9.63 34.87
N ALA A 23 5.92 -8.69 34.63
CA ALA A 23 6.27 -7.42 34.00
C ALA A 23 7.07 -6.57 35.01
N GLN A 24 8.40 -6.66 34.96
CA GLN A 24 9.27 -5.66 35.59
C GLN A 24 8.97 -4.32 34.92
N ALA A 25 8.48 -3.36 35.71
CA ALA A 25 8.46 -1.96 35.31
C ALA A 25 9.91 -1.48 35.26
N ASP A 26 10.57 -1.67 34.12
CA ASP A 26 11.83 -1.00 33.80
C ASP A 26 11.51 0.48 33.52
N ALA A 27 11.45 1.27 34.58
CA ALA A 27 11.42 2.72 34.49
C ALA A 27 12.85 3.23 34.25
N SER A 28 13.37 3.01 33.05
CA SER A 28 14.60 3.64 32.57
C SER A 28 14.34 4.33 31.22
N VAL A 29 13.48 5.34 31.24
CA VAL A 29 13.28 6.25 30.10
C VAL A 29 14.14 7.49 30.34
N GLY A 30 15.42 7.39 29.98
CA GLY A 30 16.22 8.58 29.69
C GLY A 30 15.69 9.26 28.42
N PRO A 31 15.76 10.60 28.28
CA PRO A 31 15.29 11.27 27.09
C PRO A 31 16.18 10.90 25.89
N VAL A 32 15.62 10.14 24.94
CA VAL A 32 16.25 9.88 23.65
C VAL A 32 16.20 11.17 22.84
N VAL A 33 17.37 11.79 22.62
CA VAL A 33 17.52 12.97 21.75
C VAL A 33 17.44 12.49 20.30
N ILE A 34 16.25 12.50 19.70
CA ILE A 34 16.00 11.89 18.37
C ILE A 34 16.37 12.80 17.19
N ARG A 35 16.60 14.12 17.36
CA ARG A 35 16.96 14.99 16.23
C ARG A 35 17.96 16.04 16.66
N GLY A 36 19.17 16.00 16.08
CA GLY A 36 20.04 17.16 16.05
C GLY A 36 19.34 18.31 15.32
N VAL A 37 19.72 19.55 15.66
CA VAL A 37 19.18 20.75 14.99
C VAL A 37 19.36 20.63 13.47
N HIS A 38 18.26 20.49 12.75
CA HIS A 38 18.29 20.40 11.29
C HIS A 38 18.67 21.78 10.75
N PRO A 39 19.66 21.90 9.84
CA PRO A 39 19.95 23.17 9.19
C PRO A 39 18.69 23.65 8.47
N THR A 40 18.24 24.85 8.81
CA THR A 40 17.15 25.51 8.09
C THR A 40 17.70 25.95 6.74
N PHE A 41 17.30 25.27 5.66
CA PHE A 41 17.56 25.71 4.30
C PHE A 41 16.60 26.86 3.98
N THR A 42 17.05 28.09 4.19
CA THR A 42 16.37 29.27 3.65
C THR A 42 16.69 29.36 2.16
N PRO A 43 15.73 29.16 1.23
CA PRO A 43 15.99 29.41 -0.17
C PRO A 43 16.24 30.91 -0.36
N THR A 44 17.45 31.26 -0.79
CA THR A 44 17.75 32.61 -1.28
C THR A 44 17.06 32.74 -2.63
N MET A 45 15.98 33.53 -2.72
CA MET A 45 15.43 33.90 -4.01
C MET A 45 16.49 34.65 -4.80
N ALA A 46 16.87 34.10 -5.96
CA ALA A 46 17.77 34.75 -6.89
C ALA A 46 17.18 36.11 -7.29
N ALA A 47 17.93 37.18 -7.02
CA ALA A 47 17.59 38.51 -7.52
C ALA A 47 17.61 38.49 -9.06
N PRO A 48 16.60 39.08 -9.73
CA PRO A 48 16.58 39.14 -11.19
C PRO A 48 17.65 40.13 -11.67
N GLY A 49 18.71 39.63 -12.32
CA GLY A 49 19.72 40.51 -12.93
C GLY A 49 21.08 39.90 -13.31
N GLN A 50 21.34 38.61 -13.14
CA GLN A 50 22.63 38.02 -13.55
C GLN A 50 22.50 37.35 -14.93
N ASN A 51 23.07 38.04 -15.91
CA ASN A 51 23.15 37.69 -17.31
C ASN A 51 24.03 36.43 -17.53
N VAL A 52 23.46 35.46 -18.22
CA VAL A 52 24.03 34.46 -19.15
C VAL A 52 25.53 34.11 -18.98
N GLY A 53 25.79 32.94 -18.40
CA GLY A 53 27.11 32.28 -18.41
C GLY A 53 26.99 30.77 -18.21
N GLN A 54 26.70 30.05 -19.30
CA GLN A 54 27.02 28.64 -19.59
C GLN A 54 27.00 27.59 -18.44
N ILE A 55 25.95 26.77 -18.42
CA ILE A 55 26.09 25.30 -18.29
C ILE A 55 24.89 24.65 -18.99
N GLN A 56 25.09 24.26 -20.25
CA GLN A 56 24.18 23.35 -20.95
C GLN A 56 24.53 21.90 -20.56
N PRO A 57 23.57 21.02 -20.23
CA PRO A 57 23.78 19.59 -20.36
C PRO A 57 23.53 19.19 -21.82
N VAL A 58 24.60 18.97 -22.58
CA VAL A 58 24.53 18.22 -23.85
C VAL A 58 24.21 16.77 -23.50
N ALA A 59 22.96 16.35 -23.72
CA ALA A 59 22.59 14.95 -23.74
C ALA A 59 22.85 14.41 -25.15
N THR A 60 24.00 13.76 -25.34
CA THR A 60 24.29 12.99 -26.56
C THR A 60 23.49 11.69 -26.51
N LEU A 61 22.45 11.58 -27.34
CA LEU A 61 21.69 10.34 -27.57
C LEU A 61 22.42 9.48 -28.62
N PRO A 62 22.80 8.22 -28.34
CA PRO A 62 23.19 7.30 -29.41
C PRO A 62 21.94 6.72 -30.08
N ALA A 63 21.71 7.11 -31.33
CA ALA A 63 20.81 6.43 -32.26
C ALA A 63 21.49 5.18 -32.81
N THR A 64 20.88 4.00 -32.63
CA THR A 64 20.94 2.73 -33.42
C THR A 64 20.33 1.66 -32.49
N ALA A 65 19.15 1.09 -32.73
CA ALA A 65 18.89 0.17 -33.82
C ALA A 65 17.40 0.09 -34.19
N LEU A 66 17.14 0.11 -35.50
CA LEU A 66 15.90 -0.34 -36.13
C LEU A 66 15.89 -1.87 -36.25
N SER A 67 14.69 -2.46 -36.13
CA SER A 67 14.11 -3.60 -36.92
C SER A 67 13.14 -4.38 -36.02
N ALA A 68 11.83 -4.16 -36.11
CA ALA A 68 10.89 -4.67 -37.13
C ALA A 68 10.38 -6.09 -36.85
N SER A 69 9.11 -6.19 -36.48
CA SER A 69 8.24 -7.36 -36.70
C SER A 69 6.79 -6.88 -36.85
N THR A 70 6.30 -6.87 -38.09
CA THR A 70 4.88 -6.83 -38.46
C THR A 70 4.16 -8.08 -37.94
N PRO A 71 2.86 -7.99 -37.62
CA PRO A 71 1.95 -8.77 -38.45
C PRO A 71 0.77 -7.95 -39.00
N LEU A 72 0.40 -8.35 -40.21
CA LEU A 72 -0.61 -7.80 -41.10
C LEU A 72 -1.84 -8.73 -41.07
N ALA A 73 -3.01 -8.13 -41.36
CA ALA A 73 -4.28 -8.75 -41.77
C ALA A 73 -5.14 -9.33 -40.61
N ASP A 74 -6.47 -9.30 -40.65
CA ASP A 74 -7.43 -9.01 -41.72
C ASP A 74 -8.78 -8.63 -41.10
N ALA A 75 -9.67 -8.12 -41.95
CA ALA A 75 -11.13 -8.03 -41.89
C ALA A 75 -11.86 -8.87 -40.81
N ALA A 76 -13.04 -8.49 -40.31
CA ALA A 76 -14.19 -8.03 -41.07
C ALA A 76 -15.31 -7.59 -40.12
N SER A 77 -16.17 -6.71 -40.66
CA SER A 77 -17.63 -6.71 -40.48
C SER A 77 -18.22 -7.02 -39.11
N SER A 78 -18.83 -6.00 -38.51
CA SER A 78 -20.12 -6.21 -37.85
C SER A 78 -21.10 -5.13 -38.30
N THR A 79 -21.86 -5.50 -39.34
CA THR A 79 -23.20 -4.99 -39.60
C THR A 79 -24.10 -5.50 -38.49
N ALA A 80 -24.70 -4.61 -37.69
CA ALA A 80 -25.98 -4.88 -37.04
C ALA A 80 -26.75 -3.56 -36.92
N ALA A 81 -27.97 -3.60 -37.47
CA ALA A 81 -28.91 -2.50 -37.60
C ALA A 81 -29.69 -2.26 -36.27
N PRO A 82 -30.84 -1.57 -36.29
CA PRO A 82 -31.09 -0.33 -35.56
C PRO A 82 -31.75 -0.54 -34.19
N LEU A 83 -31.71 0.56 -33.43
CA LEU A 83 -32.48 0.85 -32.22
C LEU A 83 -33.93 0.31 -32.29
N THR A 84 -34.26 -0.59 -31.36
CA THR A 84 -35.66 -0.77 -30.91
C THR A 84 -35.69 -0.52 -29.42
N GLN A 85 -36.08 0.71 -29.09
CA GLN A 85 -36.36 1.19 -27.75
C GLN A 85 -37.74 0.67 -27.32
N SER A 86 -37.76 -0.03 -26.19
CA SER A 86 -38.97 -0.27 -25.39
C SER A 86 -38.63 0.04 -23.94
N ALA A 87 -39.02 1.22 -23.49
CA ALA A 87 -39.13 1.57 -22.07
C ALA A 87 -40.32 0.81 -21.45
N PRO A 88 -40.25 0.42 -20.16
CA PRO A 88 -40.66 1.33 -19.07
C PRO A 88 -39.67 1.29 -17.88
N ALA A 89 -39.21 2.43 -17.38
CA ALA A 89 -39.77 3.18 -16.24
C ALA A 89 -39.38 2.58 -14.86
N ASP A 90 -38.65 3.42 -14.11
CA ASP A 90 -38.21 3.34 -12.71
C ASP A 90 -37.12 2.32 -12.32
N GLU A 91 -35.86 2.74 -12.47
CA GLU A 91 -34.75 2.23 -11.65
C GLU A 91 -33.90 3.41 -11.15
N PRO A 92 -33.67 3.57 -9.84
CA PRO A 92 -32.71 4.55 -9.34
C PRO A 92 -31.30 4.14 -9.81
N ALA A 93 -30.80 4.86 -10.81
CA ALA A 93 -29.43 4.77 -11.27
C ALA A 93 -28.46 5.21 -10.16
N SER A 94 -27.66 4.28 -9.65
CA SER A 94 -26.26 4.50 -9.26
C SER A 94 -25.62 3.16 -8.90
N GLN A 95 -25.33 2.33 -9.91
CA GLN A 95 -24.30 1.32 -9.75
C GLN A 95 -22.96 2.02 -10.05
N SER A 96 -22.33 2.56 -9.01
CA SER A 96 -20.88 2.73 -9.04
C SER A 96 -20.32 1.34 -9.29
N THR A 97 -19.75 1.12 -10.47
CA THR A 97 -18.96 -0.08 -10.72
C THR A 97 -17.68 0.06 -9.90
N THR A 98 -17.79 -0.19 -8.60
CA THR A 98 -16.66 -0.49 -7.74
C THR A 98 -16.08 -1.77 -8.31
N GLY A 99 -14.97 -1.63 -9.02
CA GLY A 99 -14.29 -2.75 -9.65
C GLY A 99 -13.90 -3.75 -8.58
N ALA A 100 -14.65 -4.86 -8.51
CA ALA A 100 -14.25 -6.05 -7.79
C ALA A 100 -13.03 -6.65 -8.50
N GLY A 101 -11.87 -6.06 -8.25
CA GLY A 101 -10.58 -6.52 -8.74
C GLY A 101 -9.84 -7.24 -7.61
N ARG A 102 -9.05 -8.25 -7.99
CA ARG A 102 -7.99 -8.76 -7.10
C ARG A 102 -6.77 -7.87 -7.24
N VAL A 103 -6.14 -7.56 -6.11
CA VAL A 103 -4.89 -6.80 -6.05
C VAL A 103 -3.82 -7.64 -5.38
N VAL A 104 -2.59 -7.51 -5.86
CA VAL A 104 -1.41 -8.20 -5.32
C VAL A 104 -0.50 -7.17 -4.67
N VAL A 105 -0.03 -7.47 -3.45
CA VAL A 105 0.94 -6.63 -2.76
C VAL A 105 2.33 -6.80 -3.38
N ASN A 106 2.88 -5.73 -3.96
CA ASN A 106 4.18 -5.78 -4.65
C ASN A 106 5.38 -5.43 -3.74
N THR A 107 5.13 -4.81 -2.60
CA THR A 107 6.15 -4.38 -1.64
C THR A 107 6.44 -5.45 -0.59
N PRO A 108 7.67 -5.54 -0.04
CA PRO A 108 8.03 -6.59 0.91
C PRO A 108 7.11 -6.67 2.14
N LEU A 109 6.80 -5.50 2.73
CA LEU A 109 5.98 -5.36 3.93
C LEU A 109 5.11 -4.11 3.78
N VAL A 110 3.81 -4.23 4.07
CA VAL A 110 2.83 -3.13 4.06
C VAL A 110 2.03 -3.15 5.34
N ASN A 111 1.77 -1.99 5.93
CA ASN A 111 0.88 -1.89 7.07
C ASN A 111 -0.58 -1.80 6.59
N GLY A 112 -1.36 -2.85 6.83
CA GLY A 112 -2.82 -2.84 6.67
C GLY A 112 -3.46 -2.00 7.77
N ARG A 113 -4.38 -1.11 7.39
CA ARG A 113 -5.09 -0.22 8.32
C ARG A 113 -6.58 -0.43 8.23
N GLU A 114 -7.29 -0.14 9.32
CA GLU A 114 -8.76 -0.27 9.38
C GLU A 114 -9.50 0.73 8.49
N GLY A 115 -8.82 1.78 8.02
CA GLY A 115 -9.40 2.81 7.18
C GLY A 115 -8.44 3.33 6.11
N PRO A 116 -8.93 4.20 5.23
CA PRO A 116 -8.18 4.66 4.04
C PRO A 116 -7.06 5.65 4.36
N GLY A 117 -7.02 6.18 5.60
CA GLY A 117 -6.07 7.19 6.04
C GLY A 117 -4.95 6.66 6.93
N VAL A 118 -3.92 7.49 7.15
CA VAL A 118 -2.78 7.17 8.02
C VAL A 118 -3.09 7.31 9.51
N ASP A 119 -4.19 7.97 9.85
CA ASP A 119 -4.66 8.18 11.22
C ASP A 119 -5.33 6.94 11.84
N TYR A 120 -5.73 5.98 10.99
CA TYR A 120 -6.31 4.71 11.43
C TYR A 120 -5.24 3.77 11.98
N PRO A 121 -5.55 2.96 13.00
CA PRO A 121 -4.59 2.01 13.56
C PRO A 121 -4.18 0.95 12.53
N ILE A 122 -2.98 0.39 12.74
CA ILE A 122 -2.47 -0.74 11.96
C ILE A 122 -3.04 -2.02 12.56
N VAL A 123 -3.64 -2.86 11.73
CA VAL A 123 -4.19 -4.16 12.13
C VAL A 123 -3.29 -5.32 11.78
N GLU A 124 -2.56 -5.19 10.68
CA GLU A 124 -1.75 -6.29 10.14
C GLU A 124 -0.56 -5.74 9.37
N ILE A 125 0.50 -6.53 9.28
CA ILE A 125 1.60 -6.32 8.35
C ILE A 125 1.49 -7.38 7.26
N VAL A 126 1.26 -6.93 6.04
CA VAL A 126 1.03 -7.77 4.86
C VAL A 126 2.32 -7.93 4.06
N GLU A 127 2.62 -9.16 3.67
CA GLU A 127 3.80 -9.50 2.89
C GLU A 127 3.58 -9.38 1.37
N ARG A 128 4.68 -9.32 0.62
CA ARG A 128 4.67 -9.35 -0.85
C ARG A 128 3.99 -10.63 -1.37
N GLY A 129 3.18 -10.47 -2.41
CA GLY A 129 2.56 -11.57 -3.14
C GLY A 129 1.19 -11.96 -2.59
N GLN A 130 0.77 -11.40 -1.46
CA GLN A 130 -0.55 -11.62 -0.92
C GLN A 130 -1.61 -10.94 -1.79
N GLU A 131 -2.71 -11.67 -2.02
CA GLU A 131 -3.83 -11.23 -2.85
C GLU A 131 -5.04 -10.82 -1.99
N PHE A 132 -5.67 -9.70 -2.34
CA PHE A 132 -6.87 -9.20 -1.66
C PHE A 132 -7.94 -8.81 -2.66
N ASP A 133 -9.19 -8.90 -2.23
CA ASP A 133 -10.34 -8.42 -2.98
C ASP A 133 -10.60 -6.94 -2.68
N VAL A 134 -10.85 -6.15 -3.72
CA VAL A 134 -11.18 -4.72 -3.59
C VAL A 134 -12.69 -4.57 -3.31
N ILE A 135 -13.02 -4.03 -2.13
CA ILE A 135 -14.38 -3.92 -1.59
C ILE A 135 -14.97 -2.48 -1.64
N GLY A 136 -14.43 -1.63 -2.52
CA GLY A 136 -14.51 -0.15 -2.46
C GLY A 136 -15.84 0.53 -2.13
#